data_AF-A0A975N9V9-F1
#
_entry.id   AF-A0A975N9V9-F1
#
_cell.length_a   1.000
_cell.length_b   1.000
_cell.length_c   1.000
_cell.angle_alpha   90.00
_cell.angle_beta   90.00
_cell.angle_gamma   90.00
#
_symmetry.space_group_name_H-M   'P 1'
#
loop_
_entity.id
_entity.type
_entity.pdbx_description
1 polymer ?
#
loop_
_entity_poly.entity_id
_entity_poly.type
_entity_poly.pdbx_seq_one_letter_code
_entity_poly.pdbx_strand_id
1 'polypeptide(L)' 'MFGCHKGEPGTNEDLACAGWLARFGADHVEIRFAVATGRLPESALKAGDNWPPLHETWDDVVRAQTAP' A
#
# COMPACT_ATOMS: atom_id res chain seq x y z
N MET A 1 -4.07 1.50 -9.72
CA MET A 1 -3.66 1.56 -8.30
C MET A 1 -2.88 0.28 -8.04
N PHE A 2 -1.77 0.28 -7.29
CA PHE A 2 -0.96 -0.93 -7.11
C PHE A 2 -1.33 -1.61 -5.79
N GLY A 3 -1.73 -2.88 -5.84
CA GLY A 3 -2.06 -3.68 -4.67
C GLY A 3 -0.94 -4.63 -4.29
N CYS A 4 -0.63 -4.72 -2.99
CA CYS A 4 0.28 -5.76 -2.48
C CYS A 4 -0.34 -7.16 -2.56
N HIS A 5 -1.66 -7.23 -2.77
CA HIS A 5 -2.40 -8.44 -3.08
C HIS A 5 -3.15 -8.23 -4.40
N LYS A 6 -3.30 -9.31 -5.16
CA LYS A 6 -4.18 -9.31 -6.32
C LYS A 6 -5.62 -9.17 -5.82
N GLY A 7 -6.40 -8.27 -6.42
CA GLY A 7 -7.85 -8.25 -6.21
C GLY A 7 -8.51 -9.53 -6.70
N GLU A 8 -9.80 -9.69 -6.41
CA GLU A 8 -10.61 -10.80 -6.92
C GLU A 8 -10.49 -10.86 -8.47
N PRO A 9 -10.16 -12.01 -9.07
CA PRO A 9 -10.05 -12.13 -10.52
C PRO A 9 -11.34 -11.68 -11.22
N GLY A 10 -11.22 -10.77 -12.18
CA GLY A 10 -12.36 -10.28 -12.99
C GLY A 10 -13.06 -9.03 -12.47
N THR A 11 -12.65 -8.47 -11.32
CA THR A 11 -13.24 -7.21 -10.80
C THR A 11 -12.48 -5.95 -11.23
N ASN A 12 -11.26 -6.07 -11.77
CA ASN A 12 -10.32 -4.96 -12.03
C ASN A 12 -10.01 -4.09 -10.80
N GLU A 13 -10.24 -4.60 -9.59
CA GLU A 13 -9.92 -3.89 -8.36
C GLU A 13 -8.49 -4.22 -7.91
N ASP A 14 -7.50 -3.53 -8.46
CA ASP A 14 -6.18 -3.49 -7.83
C ASP A 14 -6.28 -2.65 -6.54
N LEU A 15 -6.56 -3.33 -5.43
CA LEU A 15 -6.74 -2.70 -4.13
C LEU A 15 -5.37 -2.33 -3.55
N ALA A 16 -5.10 -1.02 -3.42
CA ALA A 16 -3.96 -0.56 -2.63
C ALA A 16 -4.07 -1.09 -1.21
N CYS A 17 -3.08 -1.91 -0.81
CA CYS A 17 -3.06 -2.49 0.52
C CYS A 17 -2.59 -1.47 1.57
N ALA A 18 -2.91 -1.70 2.84
CA ALA A 18 -2.46 -0.82 3.93
C ALA A 18 -0.91 -0.70 4.01
N GLY A 19 -0.19 -1.76 3.64
CA GLY A 19 1.28 -1.75 3.48
C GLY A 19 1.76 -0.81 2.38
N TRP A 20 1.08 -0.77 1.22
CA TRP A 20 1.41 0.17 0.15
C TRP A 20 1.20 1.61 0.61
N LEU A 21 0.06 1.87 1.28
CA LEU A 21 -0.27 3.20 1.77
C LEU A 21 0.77 3.69 2.79
N ALA A 22 1.20 2.82 3.70
CA ALA A 22 2.22 3.13 4.69
C ALA A 22 3.62 3.34 4.07
N ARG A 23 4.01 2.55 3.06
CA ARG A 23 5.38 2.62 2.49
C ARG A 23 5.54 3.71 1.43
N PHE A 24 4.54 3.91 0.59
CA PHE A 24 4.62 4.77 -0.60
C PHE A 24 3.59 5.90 -0.60
N GLY A 25 2.54 5.84 0.23
CA GLY A 25 1.43 6.78 0.18
C GLY A 25 1.85 8.26 0.24
N ALA A 26 2.86 8.60 1.04
CA ALA A 26 3.35 9.97 1.17
C ALA A 26 3.92 10.55 -0.15
N ASP A 27 4.42 9.72 -1.06
CA ASP A 27 4.98 10.15 -2.34
C ASP A 27 3.90 10.44 -3.39
N HIS A 28 2.69 9.92 -3.19
CA HIS A 28 1.57 10.05 -4.11
C HIS A 28 0.78 11.35 -3.86
N VAL A 29 0.60 12.16 -4.90
CA VAL A 29 -0.06 13.48 -4.80
C VAL A 29 -1.52 13.37 -4.33
N GLU A 30 -2.24 12.35 -4.79
CA GLU A 30 -3.64 12.09 -4.41
C GLU A 30 -3.79 11.76 -2.92
N ILE A 31 -2.83 11.03 -2.36
CA ILE A 31 -2.79 10.69 -0.93
C ILE A 31 -2.45 11.93 -0.12
N ARG A 32 -1.43 12.70 -0.53
CA ARG A 32 -1.08 13.97 0.12
C ARG A 32 -2.26 14.94 0.14
N PHE A 33 -3.00 15.04 -0.96
CA PHE A 33 -4.21 15.86 -1.03
C PHE A 33 -5.32 15.33 -0.11
N ALA A 34 -5.52 14.01 -0.05
CA ALA A 34 -6.49 13.40 0.87
C ALA A 34 -6.16 13.67 2.34
N VAL A 35 -4.87 13.65 2.71
CA VAL A 35 -4.42 14.02 4.07
C VAL A 35 -4.64 15.50 4.33
N ALA A 36 -4.20 16.38 3.42
CA ALA A 36 -4.35 17.82 3.56
C ALA A 36 -5.82 18.27 3.67
N THR A 37 -6.75 17.52 3.08
CA THR A 37 -8.20 17.78 3.14
C THR A 37 -8.93 17.02 4.25
N GLY A 38 -8.21 16.27 5.09
CA GLY A 38 -8.79 15.51 6.20
C GLY A 38 -9.61 14.28 5.79
N ARG A 39 -9.58 13.89 4.51
CA ARG A 39 -10.23 12.67 4.00
C ARG A 39 -9.48 11.40 4.39
N LEU A 40 -8.19 11.52 4.70
CA LEU A 40 -7.34 10.45 5.20
C LEU A 40 -6.58 10.98 6.43
N PRO A 41 -6.62 10.30 7.59
CA PRO A 41 -5.79 10.71 8.71
C PRO A 41 -4.31 10.44 8.41
N GLU A 42 -3.42 11.36 8.77
CA GLU A 42 -1.97 11.21 8.56
C GLU A 42 -1.41 9.94 9.21
N SER A 43 -2.01 9.50 10.33
CA SER A 43 -1.64 8.24 11.01
C SER A 43 -1.83 7.00 10.13
N ALA A 44 -2.67 7.04 9.09
CA ALA A 44 -2.83 5.94 8.14
C ALA A 44 -1.61 5.75 7.22
N LEU A 45 -0.69 6.72 7.18
CA LEU A 45 0.58 6.59 6.46
C LEU A 45 1.69 5.92 7.30
N LYS A 46 1.38 5.50 8.52
CA LYS A 46 2.34 4.80 9.39
C LYS A 46 1.98 3.32 9.48
N ALA A 47 3.01 2.47 9.46
CA ALA A 47 2.83 1.07 9.81
C ALA A 47 2.39 0.95 11.28
N GLY A 48 1.59 -0.07 11.59
CA GLY A 48 1.18 -0.36 12.97
C GLY A 48 2.32 -1.01 13.78
N ASP A 49 2.27 -0.87 15.10
CA ASP A 49 3.34 -1.30 16.01
C ASP A 49 3.73 -2.79 15.90
N ASN A 50 2.79 -3.65 15.52
CA ASN A 50 2.98 -5.09 15.41
C ASN A 50 3.00 -5.60 13.95
N TRP A 51 3.25 -4.72 12.99
CA TRP A 51 3.33 -5.12 11.59
C TRP A 51 4.66 -5.84 11.31
N PRO A 52 4.66 -6.82 10.38
CA PRO A 52 5.91 -7.33 9.86
C PRO A 52 6.67 -6.22 9.11
N PRO A 53 7.99 -6.36 8.94
CA PRO A 53 8.75 -5.47 8.07
C PRO A 53 8.10 -5.40 6.69
N LEU A 54 7.89 -4.17 6.20
CA LEU A 54 7.34 -3.95 4.87
C LEU A 54 8.42 -4.18 3.81
N HIS A 55 8.00 -4.60 2.62
CA HIS A 55 8.87 -4.68 1.45
C HIS A 55 9.28 -3.28 0.99
N GLU A 56 10.54 -3.15 0.55
CA GLU A 56 11.12 -1.87 0.13
C GLU A 56 10.87 -1.57 -1.35
N THR A 57 10.75 -2.62 -2.17
CA THR A 57 10.56 -2.51 -3.62
C THR A 57 9.45 -3.42 -4.11
N TRP A 58 8.96 -3.15 -5.32
CA TRP A 58 8.03 -4.05 -6.01
C TRP A 58 8.65 -5.44 -6.24
N ASP A 59 9.93 -5.49 -6.61
CA ASP A 59 10.61 -6.75 -6.86
C ASP A 59 10.69 -7.63 -5.61
N ASP A 60 10.77 -7.03 -4.41
CA ASP A 60 10.67 -7.78 -3.15
C ASP A 60 9.32 -8.47 -2.99
N VAL A 61 8.23 -7.76 -3.32
CA VAL A 61 6.86 -8.29 -3.26
C VAL A 61 6.70 -9.44 -4.25
N VAL A 62 7.13 -9.24 -5.51
CA VAL A 62 7.05 -10.29 -6.55
C VAL A 62 7.83 -11.53 -6.11
N ARG A 63 9.09 -11.37 -5.66
CA ARG A 63 9.90 -12.49 -5.18
C ARG A 63 9.22 -13.26 -4.06
N ALA A 64 8.60 -12.57 -3.09
CA ALA A 64 7.93 -13.22 -1.96
C ALA A 64 6.66 -13.97 -2.39
N GLN A 65 5.90 -13.47 -3.36
CA GLN A 65 4.64 -14.06 -3.82
C GLN A 65 4.84 -15.20 -4.84
N THR A 66 5.98 -15.25 -5.51
CA THR A 66 6.30 -16.29 -6.51
C THR A 66 7.31 -17.32 -6.01
N ALA A 67 7.73 -17.25 -4.74
CA ALA A 67 8.59 -18.27 -4.13
C ALA A 67 7.82 -19.61 -4.04
N PRO A 68 8.46 -20.75 -4.38
CA PRO A 68 7.83 -22.07 -4.35
C PRO A 68 7.52 -22.58 -2.94
#